data_AF-A0A3R1B4U4-F1
#
_entry.id   AF-A0A3R1B4U4-F1
#
_cell.length_a   1.000
_cell.length_b   1.000
_cell.length_c   1.000
_cell.angle_alpha   90.00
_cell.angle_beta   90.00
_cell.angle_gamma   90.00
#
_symmetry.space_group_name_H-M   'P 1'
#
loop_
_entity.id
_entity.type
_entity.pdbx_description
1 polymer ?
#
loop_
_entity_poly.entity_id
_entity_poly.type
_entity_poly.pdbx_seq_one_letter_code
_entity_poly.pdbx_strand_id
1 'polypeptide(L)'
;LTPLAFLTGLIVSLLPGMALANPSLPVGGQIVAGQGSISTSGNQMTVNQNTQGMVTNWNSFDIGKNHTVQFVQPGSSAVALNRVTGGHESQILGTLKANGQVMLINPAGVMFGKGAKVNTAGLVASTKNISNEDFMAGRYTFSGGSQPGAEIVN
;
A
#
# COMPACT_ATOMS: atom_id res chain seq x y z
N LEU A 1 17.51 -23.81 65.71
CA LEU A 1 18.38 -23.45 64.58
C LEU A 1 17.50 -23.12 63.38
N THR A 2 17.22 -21.84 63.17
CA THR A 2 16.71 -21.30 61.90
C THR A 2 17.71 -20.25 61.45
N PRO A 3 18.09 -20.25 60.16
CA PRO A 3 17.60 -19.13 59.35
C PRO A 3 17.37 -19.42 57.85
N LEU A 4 16.62 -18.49 57.25
CA LEU A 4 16.74 -17.97 55.87
C LEU A 4 16.30 -18.84 54.68
N ALA A 5 15.11 -18.54 54.16
CA ALA A 5 14.81 -18.67 52.74
C ALA A 5 14.72 -17.26 52.13
N PHE A 6 15.68 -16.91 51.28
CA PHE A 6 15.60 -15.73 50.41
C PHE A 6 14.65 -16.03 49.26
N LEU A 7 13.54 -15.30 49.17
CA LEU A 7 12.65 -15.35 48.02
C LEU A 7 13.20 -14.37 46.96
N THR A 8 13.82 -14.91 45.91
CA THR A 8 14.26 -14.13 44.76
C THR A 8 13.03 -13.65 43.98
N GLY A 9 12.76 -12.35 44.04
CA GLY A 9 11.72 -11.72 43.23
C GLY A 9 12.10 -11.74 41.75
N LEU A 10 11.33 -12.47 40.94
CA LEU A 10 11.41 -12.40 39.48
C LEU A 10 10.76 -11.10 39.02
N ILE A 11 11.57 -10.09 38.70
CA ILE A 11 11.08 -8.88 38.02
C ILE A 11 10.90 -9.25 36.55
N VAL A 12 9.65 -9.46 36.13
CA VAL A 12 9.26 -9.50 34.72
C VAL A 12 9.27 -8.07 34.22
N SER A 13 10.34 -7.68 33.53
CA SER A 13 10.38 -6.42 32.79
C SER A 13 9.43 -6.51 31.59
N LEU A 14 8.26 -5.84 31.69
CA LEU A 14 7.44 -5.54 30.52
C LEU A 14 8.23 -4.56 29.64
N LEU A 15 8.81 -5.05 28.55
CA LEU A 15 9.25 -4.17 27.47
C LEU A 15 7.99 -3.59 26.81
N PRO A 16 7.81 -2.25 26.78
CA PRO A 16 6.71 -1.66 26.02
C PRO A 16 6.91 -2.03 24.54
N GLY A 17 5.92 -2.75 23.98
CA GLY A 17 5.88 -3.07 22.56
C GLY A 17 5.88 -1.78 21.76
N MET A 18 6.98 -1.52 21.06
CA MET A 18 7.11 -0.35 20.19
C MET A 18 6.17 -0.57 19.01
N ALA A 19 5.02 0.10 19.00
CA ALA A 19 4.15 0.12 17.83
C ALA A 19 4.93 0.82 16.70
N LEU A 20 5.35 0.07 15.69
CA LEU A 20 5.96 0.64 14.49
C LEU A 20 4.90 1.49 13.81
N ALA A 21 5.13 2.80 13.72
CA ALA A 21 4.27 3.68 12.94
C ALA A 21 4.29 3.23 11.48
N ASN A 22 3.11 3.20 10.84
CA ASN A 22 3.04 2.94 9.40
C ASN A 22 3.88 3.98 8.63
N PRO A 23 4.55 3.57 7.53
CA PRO A 23 5.32 4.50 6.72
C PRO A 23 4.39 5.57 6.10
N SER A 24 4.91 6.79 5.94
CA SER A 24 4.11 7.90 5.38
C SER A 24 3.99 7.90 3.85
N LEU A 25 4.76 7.06 3.16
CA LEU A 25 4.73 6.84 1.71
C LEU A 25 4.84 5.33 1.44
N PRO A 26 4.46 4.85 0.23
CA PRO A 26 4.64 3.44 -0.13
C PRO A 26 6.09 2.98 -0.02
N VAL A 27 6.31 1.72 0.32
CA VAL A 27 7.65 1.15 0.52
C VAL A 27 7.83 -0.19 -0.21
N GLY A 28 9.07 -0.49 -0.59
CA GLY A 28 9.42 -1.75 -1.25
C GLY A 28 8.89 -1.88 -2.68
N GLY A 29 8.70 -0.77 -3.39
CA GLY A 29 8.18 -0.77 -4.76
C GLY A 29 9.09 -1.51 -5.74
N GLN A 30 8.51 -2.46 -6.47
CA GLN A 30 9.17 -3.25 -7.52
C GLN A 30 8.28 -3.28 -8.76
N ILE A 31 8.76 -2.72 -9.87
CA ILE A 31 8.05 -2.79 -11.16
C ILE A 31 8.29 -4.19 -11.73
N VAL A 32 7.21 -4.97 -11.87
CA VAL A 32 7.26 -6.38 -12.29
C VAL A 32 6.68 -6.62 -13.69
N ALA A 33 5.98 -5.64 -14.26
CA ALA A 33 5.54 -5.64 -15.65
C ALA A 33 5.35 -4.20 -16.15
N GLY A 34 5.52 -3.98 -17.46
CA GLY A 34 5.58 -2.63 -18.03
C GLY A 34 6.92 -1.94 -17.77
N GLN A 35 6.99 -0.63 -18.01
CA GLN A 35 8.21 0.15 -17.81
C GLN A 35 7.91 1.47 -17.11
N GLY A 36 8.82 1.88 -16.23
CA GLY A 36 8.70 3.12 -15.47
C GLY A 36 9.82 3.30 -14.46
N SER A 37 9.67 4.30 -13.60
CA SER A 37 10.57 4.57 -12.49
C SER A 37 9.80 5.09 -11.27
N ILE A 38 10.38 4.87 -10.10
CA ILE A 38 9.83 5.33 -8.81
C ILE A 38 10.89 6.25 -8.21
N SER A 39 10.48 7.42 -7.77
CA SER A 39 11.36 8.41 -7.12
C SER A 39 10.63 9.09 -5.98
N THR A 40 11.38 9.53 -4.97
CA THR A 40 10.83 10.23 -3.81
C THR A 40 11.62 11.50 -3.56
N SER A 41 10.92 12.61 -3.32
CA SER A 41 11.49 13.90 -2.92
C SER A 41 10.64 14.51 -1.81
N GLY A 42 11.21 14.63 -0.62
CA GLY A 42 10.49 15.07 0.58
C GLY A 42 9.24 14.22 0.83
N ASN A 43 8.08 14.88 0.92
CA ASN A 43 6.79 14.23 1.20
C ASN A 43 6.07 13.72 -0.06
N GLN A 44 6.72 13.76 -1.23
CA GLN A 44 6.14 13.32 -2.49
C GLN A 44 6.89 12.12 -3.08
N MET A 45 6.14 11.06 -3.38
CA MET A 45 6.57 9.99 -4.27
C MET A 45 6.01 10.24 -5.67
N THR A 46 6.87 10.13 -6.69
CA THR A 46 6.49 10.18 -8.10
C THR A 46 6.77 8.85 -8.77
N VAL A 47 5.74 8.27 -9.37
CA VAL A 47 5.80 7.06 -10.18
C VAL A 47 5.64 7.47 -11.64
N ASN A 48 6.73 7.45 -12.40
CA ASN A 48 6.71 7.71 -13.83
C ASN A 48 6.46 6.39 -14.55
N GLN A 49 5.34 6.28 -15.24
CA GLN A 49 4.95 5.13 -16.05
C GLN A 49 5.16 5.46 -17.54
N ASN A 50 5.83 4.57 -18.26
CA ASN A 50 6.18 4.74 -19.67
C ASN A 50 5.36 3.83 -20.60
N THR A 51 4.60 2.87 -20.07
CA THR A 51 3.76 1.93 -20.83
C THR A 51 2.26 2.13 -20.58
N GLN A 52 1.39 1.59 -21.45
CA GLN A 52 -0.06 1.66 -21.25
C GLN A 52 -0.53 0.91 -20.01
N GLY A 53 0.09 -0.24 -19.71
CA GLY A 53 -0.09 -0.97 -18.45
C GLY A 53 1.24 -1.09 -17.73
N MET A 54 1.25 -0.89 -16.42
CA MET A 54 2.41 -1.14 -15.56
C MET A 54 1.95 -1.76 -14.26
N VAL A 55 2.69 -2.77 -13.78
CA VAL A 55 2.42 -3.44 -12.51
C VAL A 55 3.58 -3.19 -11.56
N THR A 56 3.26 -2.67 -10.38
CA THR A 56 4.19 -2.47 -9.29
C THR A 56 3.72 -3.24 -8.07
N ASN A 57 4.57 -4.15 -7.57
CA ASN A 57 4.39 -4.77 -6.27
C ASN A 57 4.97 -3.86 -5.18
N TRP A 58 4.31 -3.81 -4.02
CA TRP A 58 4.69 -2.98 -2.88
C TRP A 58 4.64 -3.79 -1.60
N ASN A 59 5.60 -3.56 -0.69
CA ASN A 59 5.52 -4.15 0.66
C ASN A 59 4.39 -3.49 1.46
N SER A 60 4.25 -2.17 1.38
CA SER A 60 3.06 -1.46 1.83
C SER A 60 2.78 -0.28 0.89
N PHE A 61 1.51 0.11 0.83
CA PHE A 61 1.06 1.27 0.07
C PHE A 61 0.20 2.15 0.96
N ASP A 62 0.87 3.07 1.65
CA ASP A 62 0.28 4.05 2.54
C ASP A 62 0.57 5.46 2.02
N ILE A 63 -0.36 6.39 2.23
CA ILE A 63 -0.14 7.80 1.94
C ILE A 63 -0.50 8.57 3.20
N GLY A 64 0.50 8.95 3.99
CA GLY A 64 0.32 9.71 5.22
C GLY A 64 -0.30 11.08 4.99
N LYS A 65 -0.83 11.70 6.05
CA LYS A 65 -1.30 13.09 5.99
C LYS A 65 -0.19 14.01 5.48
N ASN A 66 -0.52 14.98 4.63
CA ASN A 66 0.44 15.89 3.99
C ASN A 66 1.47 15.21 3.06
N HIS A 67 1.29 13.93 2.73
CA HIS A 67 2.11 13.23 1.75
C HIS A 67 1.33 13.06 0.43
N THR A 68 2.06 12.93 -0.66
CA THR A 68 1.49 12.76 -2.00
C THR A 68 2.15 11.60 -2.73
N VAL A 69 1.34 10.75 -3.34
CA VAL A 69 1.80 9.84 -4.41
C VAL A 69 1.23 10.34 -5.72
N GLN A 70 2.12 10.61 -6.68
CA GLN A 70 1.77 11.08 -8.01
C GLN A 70 2.19 10.08 -9.08
N PHE A 71 1.23 9.61 -9.86
CA PHE A 71 1.47 8.85 -11.08
C PHE A 71 1.51 9.79 -12.28
N VAL A 72 2.61 9.75 -13.02
CA VAL A 72 2.78 10.43 -14.32
C VAL A 72 2.79 9.33 -15.38
N GLN A 73 1.71 9.23 -16.14
CA GLN A 73 1.44 8.14 -17.07
C GLN A 73 1.40 8.66 -18.52
N PRO A 74 1.49 7.79 -19.54
CA PRO A 74 1.52 8.23 -20.94
C PRO A 74 0.24 8.97 -21.40
N GLY A 75 -0.88 8.73 -20.73
CA GLY A 75 -2.16 9.38 -21.02
C GLY A 75 -3.26 8.95 -20.06
N SER A 76 -4.46 9.50 -20.25
CA SER A 76 -5.60 9.23 -19.36
C SER A 76 -6.14 7.80 -19.40
N SER A 77 -5.85 7.06 -20.48
CA SER A 77 -6.21 5.65 -20.64
C SER A 77 -5.21 4.68 -20.02
N ALA A 78 -4.01 5.13 -19.65
CA ALA A 78 -2.98 4.27 -19.09
C ALA A 78 -3.35 3.85 -17.67
N VAL A 79 -2.98 2.62 -17.29
CA VAL A 79 -3.35 2.02 -16.01
C VAL A 79 -2.11 1.60 -15.23
N ALA A 80 -2.03 2.05 -13.98
CA ALA A 80 -1.03 1.63 -13.01
C ALA A 80 -1.65 0.64 -12.02
N LEU A 81 -1.25 -0.62 -12.07
CA LEU A 81 -1.62 -1.63 -11.08
C LEU A 81 -0.61 -1.62 -9.92
N ASN A 82 -1.10 -1.30 -8.72
CA ASN A 82 -0.34 -1.33 -7.48
C ASN A 82 -0.84 -2.49 -6.63
N ARG A 83 0.01 -3.50 -6.43
CA ARG A 83 -0.33 -4.69 -5.64
C ARG A 83 0.47 -4.68 -4.35
N VAL A 84 -0.23 -4.61 -3.21
CA VAL A 84 0.38 -4.78 -1.90
C VAL A 84 0.57 -6.27 -1.63
N THR A 85 1.80 -6.65 -1.32
CA THR A 85 2.19 -8.02 -0.99
C THR A 85 2.50 -8.21 0.49
N GLY A 86 2.55 -7.11 1.27
CA GLY A 86 2.60 -7.17 2.73
C GLY A 86 1.25 -7.56 3.36
N GLY A 87 1.25 -7.67 4.69
CA GLY A 87 0.09 -8.15 5.46
C GLY A 87 -0.76 -7.07 6.11
N HIS A 88 -0.58 -5.79 5.79
CA HIS A 88 -1.30 -4.68 6.42
C HIS A 88 -2.17 -3.93 5.41
N GLU A 89 -3.30 -3.42 5.90
CA GLU A 89 -4.20 -2.56 5.14
C GLU A 89 -3.47 -1.31 4.62
N SER A 90 -3.88 -0.87 3.42
CA SER A 90 -3.43 0.41 2.85
C SER A 90 -4.16 1.58 3.49
N GLN A 91 -3.44 2.50 4.13
CA GLN A 91 -4.02 3.71 4.69
C GLN A 91 -3.74 4.92 3.80
N ILE A 92 -4.79 5.42 3.14
CA ILE A 92 -4.73 6.59 2.26
C ILE A 92 -5.27 7.79 3.02
N LEU A 93 -4.38 8.52 3.70
CA LEU A 93 -4.68 9.70 4.52
C LEU A 93 -4.30 11.02 3.82
N GLY A 94 -3.42 10.96 2.83
CA GLY A 94 -2.90 12.10 2.07
C GLY A 94 -3.51 12.23 0.69
N THR A 95 -2.67 12.54 -0.30
CA THR A 95 -3.10 12.81 -1.68
C THR A 95 -2.61 11.72 -2.65
N LEU A 96 -3.53 11.13 -3.40
CA LEU A 96 -3.24 10.29 -4.56
C LEU A 96 -3.58 11.07 -5.84
N LYS A 97 -2.59 11.29 -6.71
CA LYS A 97 -2.74 12.02 -7.98
C LYS A 97 -2.35 11.12 -9.15
N ALA A 98 -3.12 11.15 -10.23
CA ALA A 98 -2.74 10.52 -11.48
C ALA A 98 -3.36 11.26 -12.67
N ASN A 99 -2.62 11.39 -13.78
CA ASN A 99 -3.22 11.84 -15.04
C ASN A 99 -3.93 10.70 -15.78
N GLY A 100 -3.66 9.44 -15.42
CA GLY A 100 -4.38 8.25 -15.88
C GLY A 100 -5.09 7.51 -14.75
N GLN A 101 -5.21 6.20 -14.91
CA GLN A 101 -5.96 5.33 -14.00
C GLN A 101 -5.04 4.61 -13.03
N VAL A 102 -5.52 4.40 -11.81
CA VAL A 102 -4.81 3.68 -10.74
C VAL A 102 -5.69 2.53 -10.25
N MET A 103 -5.10 1.33 -10.18
CA MET A 103 -5.67 0.19 -9.49
C MET A 103 -4.83 -0.08 -8.23
N LEU A 104 -5.46 -0.12 -7.06
CA LEU A 104 -4.83 -0.45 -5.78
C LEU A 104 -5.43 -1.75 -5.25
N ILE A 105 -4.60 -2.79 -5.19
CA ILE A 105 -4.96 -4.12 -4.74
C ILE A 105 -4.27 -4.41 -3.43
N ASN A 106 -5.05 -4.62 -2.38
CA ASN A 106 -4.51 -5.02 -1.08
C ASN A 106 -5.40 -6.08 -0.42
N PRO A 107 -4.95 -7.34 -0.36
CA PRO A 107 -5.58 -8.43 0.39
C PRO A 107 -6.07 -8.10 1.79
N ALA A 108 -5.37 -7.22 2.50
CA ALA A 108 -5.65 -6.86 3.89
C ALA A 108 -6.70 -5.75 4.04
N GLY A 109 -7.06 -5.05 2.96
CA GLY A 109 -8.00 -3.93 3.00
C GLY A 109 -7.41 -2.63 2.46
N VAL A 110 -8.28 -1.67 2.21
CA VAL A 110 -7.93 -0.31 1.79
C VAL A 110 -8.82 0.70 2.51
N MET A 111 -8.22 1.60 3.28
CA MET A 111 -8.92 2.67 3.99
C MET A 111 -8.56 4.04 3.40
N PHE A 112 -9.57 4.82 3.03
CA PHE A 112 -9.42 6.24 2.70
C PHE A 112 -9.84 7.09 3.90
N GLY A 113 -8.92 7.89 4.41
CA GLY A 113 -9.10 8.62 5.66
C GLY A 113 -9.83 9.94 5.46
N LYS A 114 -10.38 10.49 6.55
CA LYS A 114 -10.97 11.84 6.53
C LYS A 114 -9.93 12.85 6.04
N GLY A 115 -10.26 13.53 4.94
CA GLY A 115 -9.39 14.54 4.32
C GLY A 115 -8.44 14.00 3.25
N ALA A 116 -8.46 12.70 2.98
CA ALA A 116 -7.77 12.11 1.84
C ALA A 116 -8.30 12.72 0.54
N LYS A 117 -7.40 12.90 -0.43
CA LYS A 117 -7.73 13.46 -1.74
C LYS A 117 -7.29 12.50 -2.82
N VAL A 118 -8.25 11.99 -3.59
CA VAL A 118 -7.95 11.16 -4.77
C VAL A 118 -8.35 11.94 -6.02
N ASN A 119 -7.38 12.21 -6.88
CA ASN A 119 -7.58 12.89 -8.16
C ASN A 119 -6.88 12.09 -9.26
N THR A 120 -7.64 11.24 -9.92
CA THR A 120 -7.19 10.28 -10.93
C THR A 120 -8.21 10.24 -12.06
N ALA A 121 -7.82 9.83 -13.27
CA ALA A 121 -8.79 9.59 -14.36
C ALA A 121 -9.73 8.41 -14.05
N GLY A 122 -9.28 7.47 -13.22
CA GLY A 122 -10.08 6.39 -12.66
C GLY A 122 -9.36 5.72 -11.50
N LEU A 123 -10.12 5.25 -10.51
CA LEU A 123 -9.62 4.50 -9.37
C LEU A 123 -10.37 3.18 -9.25
N VAL A 124 -9.63 2.09 -9.10
CA VAL A 124 -10.16 0.81 -8.60
C VAL A 124 -9.41 0.45 -7.33
N ALA A 125 -10.14 0.18 -6.25
CA ALA A 125 -9.61 -0.45 -5.05
C ALA A 125 -10.21 -1.84 -4.92
N SER A 126 -9.41 -2.84 -4.55
CA SER A 126 -9.88 -4.22 -4.40
C SER A 126 -9.09 -4.96 -3.33
N THR A 127 -9.79 -5.80 -2.56
CA THR A 127 -9.17 -6.81 -1.70
C THR A 127 -8.90 -8.12 -2.44
N LYS A 128 -9.51 -8.29 -3.62
CA LYS A 128 -9.26 -9.44 -4.51
C LYS A 128 -8.11 -9.17 -5.47
N ASN A 129 -7.39 -10.22 -5.83
CA ASN A 129 -6.23 -10.12 -6.71
C ASN A 129 -6.60 -10.18 -8.20
N ILE A 130 -5.68 -9.77 -9.06
CA ILE A 130 -5.69 -9.96 -10.51
C ILE A 130 -4.30 -10.47 -10.91
N SER A 131 -4.19 -11.38 -11.88
CA SER A 131 -2.88 -11.84 -12.36
C SER A 131 -2.17 -10.76 -13.19
N ASN A 132 -0.85 -10.83 -13.33
CA ASN A 132 -0.13 -9.90 -14.20
C ASN A 132 -0.55 -10.12 -15.66
N GLU A 133 -0.72 -11.38 -16.04
CA GLU A 133 -1.10 -11.81 -17.38
C GLU A 133 -2.46 -11.25 -17.78
N ASP A 134 -3.46 -11.37 -16.91
CA ASP A 134 -4.81 -10.84 -17.17
C ASP A 134 -4.80 -9.32 -17.22
N PHE A 135 -4.13 -8.67 -16.27
CA PHE A 135 -3.99 -7.22 -16.28
C PHE A 135 -3.36 -6.71 -17.57
N MET A 136 -2.22 -7.30 -17.98
CA MET A 136 -1.49 -6.88 -19.18
C MET A 136 -2.26 -7.21 -20.48
N ALA A 137 -3.16 -8.20 -20.45
CA ALA A 137 -4.08 -8.52 -21.52
C ALA A 137 -5.37 -7.65 -21.52
N GLY A 138 -5.53 -6.73 -20.57
CA GLY A 138 -6.73 -5.89 -20.43
C GLY A 138 -7.96 -6.66 -19.91
N ARG A 139 -7.77 -7.82 -19.29
CA ARG A 139 -8.83 -8.66 -18.72
C ARG A 139 -8.96 -8.39 -17.23
N TYR A 140 -9.85 -7.49 -16.82
CA TYR A 140 -9.99 -7.10 -15.42
C TYR A 140 -10.90 -8.04 -14.61
N THR A 141 -10.45 -9.28 -14.43
CA THR A 141 -11.13 -10.27 -13.59
C THR A 141 -10.43 -10.39 -12.25
N PHE A 142 -11.11 -9.92 -11.19
CA PHE A 142 -10.58 -9.98 -9.82
C PHE A 142 -11.04 -11.26 -9.12
N SER A 143 -10.09 -12.01 -8.55
CA SER A 143 -10.37 -13.29 -7.88
C SER A 143 -9.37 -13.56 -6.74
N GLY A 144 -9.77 -14.45 -5.83
CA GLY A 144 -8.95 -14.88 -4.69
C GLY A 144 -8.43 -13.73 -3.81
N GLY A 145 -7.39 -14.01 -3.03
CA GLY A 145 -6.52 -12.99 -2.43
C GLY A 145 -7.08 -12.12 -1.30
N SER A 146 -8.33 -12.25 -0.87
CA SER A 146 -8.87 -11.45 0.24
C SER A 146 -8.60 -12.10 1.60
N GLN A 147 -8.06 -11.35 2.56
CA GLN A 147 -7.94 -11.79 3.95
C GLN A 147 -9.31 -11.74 4.66
N PRO A 148 -9.53 -12.56 5.71
CA PRO A 148 -10.73 -12.46 6.54
C PRO A 148 -10.86 -11.07 7.17
N GLY A 149 -12.03 -10.43 7.02
CA GLY A 149 -12.28 -9.08 7.52
C GLY A 149 -11.66 -7.95 6.71
N ALA A 150 -11.06 -8.24 5.55
CA ALA A 150 -10.57 -7.20 4.65
C ALA A 150 -11.74 -6.41 4.04
N GLU A 151 -11.71 -5.10 4.19
CA GLU A 151 -12.75 -4.19 3.73
C GLU A 151 -12.15 -3.04 2.91
N ILE A 152 -13.02 -2.35 2.19
CA ILE A 152 -12.70 -1.09 1.54
C ILE A 152 -13.56 -0.03 2.22
N VAL A 153 -12.93 0.91 2.91
CA VAL A 153 -13.60 1.95 3.71
C VAL A 153 -13.24 3.32 3.15
N ASN A 154 -14.23 4.22 2.98
CA ASN A 154 -14.02 5.56 2.44
C ASN A 154 -14.86 6.66 3.10
#